data_AF-A0A349UMJ0-F1
#
_entry.id   AF-A0A349UMJ0-F1
#
_cell.length_a   1.000
_cell.length_b   1.000
_cell.length_c   1.000
_cell.angle_alpha   90.00
_cell.angle_beta   90.00
_cell.angle_gamma   90.00
#
_symmetry.space_group_name_H-M   'P 1'
#
loop_
_entity.id
_entity.type
_entity.pdbx_description
1 polymer ?
#
loop_
_entity_poly.entity_id
_entity_poly.type
_entity_poly.pdbx_seq_one_letter_code
_entity_poly.pdbx_strand_id
1 'polypeptide(L)'
;WINTHFNHPREFTSASKEALRKLADAGIPLGNQSVLLAGVNDCPRIMKSLVHKLVANRVRPYYLYQCDLSEGLAHFRTPVGKGIEIIESLIGHTSGLAVPTYVIDAPGGGGKIPVMPNYLISWSTNKVVLRNYEGVITTYKEPDSYEPHFCDRDCGACRLRLKTDDAPEHDAVGVARLMCDWDRQITLVPRDNPRLRRRMRKTDAAPPALKAAKVERDAAPAEAPVPPAPAGKGETQ
;
A
#
# COMPACT_ATOMS: atom_id res chain seq x y z
N TRP A 1 -20.24 -5.60 -14.53
CA TRP A 1 -19.23 -4.55 -14.72
C TRP A 1 -18.64 -4.68 -16.11
N ILE A 2 -18.37 -3.56 -16.79
CA ILE A 2 -17.64 -3.52 -18.06
C ILE A 2 -16.59 -2.41 -17.97
N ASN A 3 -15.36 -2.70 -18.42
CA ASN A 3 -14.30 -1.70 -18.53
C ASN A 3 -14.12 -1.31 -19.99
N THR A 4 -14.17 -0.02 -20.26
CA THR A 4 -13.90 0.58 -21.57
C THR A 4 -12.45 1.06 -21.64
N HIS A 5 -11.99 1.47 -22.83
CA HIS A 5 -10.64 1.97 -23.06
C HIS A 5 -10.73 3.28 -23.83
N PHE A 6 -10.67 4.40 -23.10
CA PHE A 6 -10.71 5.74 -23.68
C PHE A 6 -9.38 6.40 -23.33
N ASN A 7 -8.67 6.93 -24.32
CA ASN A 7 -7.37 7.57 -24.12
C ASN A 7 -7.43 9.07 -24.34
N HIS A 8 -8.36 9.55 -25.17
CA HIS A 8 -8.45 10.95 -25.51
C HIS A 8 -9.89 11.50 -25.46
N PRO A 9 -10.11 12.76 -25.00
CA PRO A 9 -11.44 13.39 -24.97
C PRO A 9 -12.18 13.45 -26.32
N ARG A 10 -11.48 13.25 -27.45
CA ARG A 10 -12.06 13.24 -28.81
C ARG A 10 -12.80 11.94 -29.14
N GLU A 11 -12.52 10.86 -28.40
CA GLU A 11 -13.18 9.57 -28.59
C GLU A 11 -14.63 9.57 -28.07
N PHE A 12 -15.04 10.61 -27.35
CA PHE A 12 -16.42 10.88 -26.96
C PHE A 12 -17.26 11.45 -28.12
N THR A 13 -17.52 10.60 -29.11
CA THR A 13 -18.44 10.84 -30.22
C THR A 13 -19.90 10.68 -29.78
N SER A 14 -20.86 11.04 -30.64
CA SER A 14 -22.28 10.76 -30.41
C SER A 14 -22.53 9.25 -30.24
N ALA A 15 -21.91 8.44 -31.09
CA ALA A 15 -22.05 6.99 -31.05
C ALA A 15 -21.50 6.38 -29.75
N SER A 16 -20.31 6.80 -29.29
CA SER A 16 -19.73 6.25 -28.07
C SER A 16 -20.50 6.65 -26.82
N LYS A 17 -20.98 7.91 -26.75
CA LYS A 17 -21.86 8.37 -25.66
C LYS A 17 -23.18 7.58 -25.63
N GLU A 18 -23.78 7.32 -26.77
CA GLU A 18 -25.02 6.54 -26.86
C GLU A 18 -24.81 5.09 -26.42
N ALA A 19 -23.69 4.46 -26.81
CA ALA A 19 -23.34 3.13 -26.34
C ALA A 19 -23.15 3.08 -24.81
N LEU A 20 -22.40 4.04 -24.25
CA LEU A 20 -22.22 4.17 -22.80
C LEU A 20 -23.57 4.36 -22.08
N ARG A 21 -24.44 5.21 -22.62
CA ARG A 21 -25.76 5.47 -22.06
C ARG A 21 -26.59 4.19 -21.99
N LYS A 22 -26.67 3.41 -23.07
CA LYS A 22 -27.42 2.14 -23.11
C LYS A 22 -26.90 1.14 -22.07
N LEU A 23 -25.58 1.00 -21.94
CA LEU A 23 -24.98 0.09 -20.96
C LEU A 23 -25.27 0.53 -19.52
N ALA A 24 -25.11 1.83 -19.23
CA ALA A 24 -25.37 2.37 -17.90
C ALA A 24 -26.87 2.32 -17.54
N ASP A 25 -27.78 2.58 -18.49
CA ASP A 25 -29.24 2.49 -18.30
C ASP A 25 -29.69 1.04 -18.05
N ALA A 26 -28.98 0.06 -18.60
CA ALA A 26 -29.17 -1.36 -18.28
C ALA A 26 -28.64 -1.75 -16.88
N GLY A 27 -28.15 -0.78 -16.09
CA GLY A 27 -27.62 -1.00 -14.74
C GLY A 27 -26.22 -1.62 -14.70
N ILE A 28 -25.50 -1.65 -15.83
CA ILE A 28 -24.14 -2.21 -15.89
C ILE A 28 -23.14 -1.15 -15.40
N PRO A 29 -22.39 -1.40 -14.32
CA PRO A 29 -21.38 -0.45 -13.87
C PRO A 29 -20.23 -0.38 -14.88
N LEU A 30 -19.83 0.85 -15.22
CA LEU A 30 -18.82 1.12 -16.23
C LEU A 30 -17.54 1.68 -15.61
N GLY A 31 -16.41 1.05 -15.94
CA GLY A 31 -15.07 1.55 -15.66
C GLY A 31 -14.34 1.98 -16.94
N ASN A 32 -13.22 2.68 -16.78
CA ASN A 32 -12.33 3.01 -17.87
C ASN A 32 -10.87 2.76 -17.53
N GLN A 33 -10.17 2.14 -18.46
CA GLN A 33 -8.75 1.86 -18.38
C GLN A 33 -8.06 2.61 -19.52
N SER A 34 -7.42 3.73 -19.18
CA SER A 34 -6.59 4.49 -20.13
C SER A 34 -5.16 3.98 -20.07
N VAL A 35 -4.42 4.09 -21.17
CA VAL A 35 -2.96 3.94 -21.19
C VAL A 35 -2.35 5.33 -21.39
N LEU A 36 -1.31 5.63 -20.61
CA LEU A 36 -0.55 6.87 -20.75
C LEU A 36 0.37 6.75 -21.96
N LEU A 37 0.05 7.50 -23.02
CA LEU A 37 0.69 7.43 -24.33
C LEU A 37 1.26 8.81 -24.70
N ALA A 38 2.54 8.82 -25.05
CA ALA A 38 3.24 10.01 -25.50
C ALA A 38 2.60 10.60 -26.78
N GLY A 39 2.38 11.91 -26.79
CA GLY A 39 1.75 12.62 -27.90
C GLY A 39 0.24 12.41 -28.03
N VAL A 40 -0.40 11.66 -27.12
CA VAL A 40 -1.85 11.42 -27.12
C VAL A 40 -2.49 12.04 -25.89
N ASN A 41 -2.09 11.58 -24.69
CA ASN A 41 -2.73 11.97 -23.43
C ASN A 41 -1.74 12.22 -22.29
N ASP A 42 -0.46 12.38 -22.62
CA ASP A 42 0.64 12.72 -21.73
C ASP A 42 0.63 14.21 -21.27
N CYS A 43 -0.56 14.73 -20.99
CA CYS A 43 -0.78 16.10 -20.52
C CYS A 43 -1.85 16.14 -19.42
N PRO A 44 -1.59 16.76 -18.26
CA PRO A 44 -2.58 16.89 -17.19
C PRO A 44 -3.90 17.52 -17.63
N ARG A 45 -3.86 18.51 -18.53
CA ARG A 45 -5.07 19.18 -19.05
C ARG A 45 -5.94 18.24 -19.89
N ILE A 46 -5.30 17.43 -20.74
CA ILE A 46 -6.00 16.44 -21.57
C ILE A 46 -6.63 15.38 -20.67
N MET A 47 -5.87 14.86 -19.71
CA MET A 47 -6.36 13.85 -18.77
C MET A 47 -7.50 14.37 -17.89
N LYS A 48 -7.41 15.61 -17.38
CA LYS A 48 -8.51 16.24 -16.64
C LYS A 48 -9.79 16.33 -17.48
N SER A 49 -9.67 16.75 -18.74
CA SER A 49 -10.81 16.78 -19.67
C SER A 49 -11.38 15.38 -19.91
N LEU A 50 -10.52 14.37 -20.06
CA LEU A 50 -10.91 12.99 -20.28
C LEU A 50 -11.70 12.43 -19.09
N VAL A 51 -11.16 12.53 -17.88
CA VAL A 51 -11.79 11.97 -16.68
C VAL A 51 -13.10 12.67 -16.35
N HIS A 52 -13.22 13.97 -16.62
CA HIS A 52 -14.49 14.70 -16.49
C HIS A 52 -15.55 14.20 -17.47
N LYS A 53 -15.16 13.96 -18.74
CA LYS A 53 -16.08 13.39 -19.74
C LYS A 53 -16.49 11.96 -19.39
N LEU A 54 -15.57 11.15 -18.86
CA LEU A 54 -15.88 9.80 -18.38
C LEU A 54 -16.97 9.84 -17.30
N VAL A 55 -16.73 10.60 -16.23
CA VAL A 55 -17.68 10.71 -15.11
C VAL A 55 -19.03 11.27 -15.57
N ALA A 56 -19.03 12.29 -16.44
CA ALA A 56 -20.25 12.85 -17.02
C ALA A 56 -21.08 11.84 -17.83
N ASN A 57 -20.45 10.77 -18.34
CA ASN A 57 -21.11 9.68 -19.06
C ASN A 57 -21.27 8.42 -18.21
N ARG A 58 -21.25 8.55 -16.87
CA ARG A 58 -21.40 7.45 -15.90
C ARG A 58 -20.33 6.36 -16.03
N VAL A 59 -19.14 6.73 -16.48
CA VAL A 59 -17.97 5.85 -16.54
C VAL A 59 -16.97 6.27 -15.46
N ARG A 60 -16.62 5.36 -14.56
CA ARG A 60 -15.61 5.60 -13.52
C ARG A 60 -14.21 5.45 -14.12
N PRO A 61 -13.35 6.49 -14.08
CA PRO A 61 -11.92 6.33 -14.34
C PRO A 61 -11.36 5.29 -13.36
N TYR A 62 -10.91 4.15 -13.87
CA TYR A 62 -10.49 3.01 -13.05
C TYR A 62 -8.97 2.95 -12.97
N TYR A 63 -8.30 2.78 -14.12
CA TYR A 63 -6.83 2.78 -14.18
C TYR A 63 -6.31 3.76 -15.22
N LEU A 64 -5.18 4.36 -14.91
CA LEU A 64 -4.24 4.91 -15.88
C LEU A 64 -3.02 4.00 -15.89
N TYR A 65 -2.81 3.27 -16.98
CA TYR A 65 -1.67 2.39 -17.13
C TYR A 65 -0.45 3.15 -17.62
N GLN A 66 0.71 2.85 -17.05
CA GLN A 66 1.96 3.09 -17.74
C GLN A 66 2.01 2.24 -19.02
N CYS A 67 2.46 2.82 -20.13
CA CYS A 67 2.62 2.07 -21.38
C CYS A 67 3.63 0.92 -21.21
N ASP A 68 3.21 -0.28 -21.60
CA ASP A 68 3.93 -1.54 -21.42
C ASP A 68 5.26 -1.60 -22.20
N LEU A 69 6.08 -2.58 -21.82
CA LEU A 69 7.38 -2.87 -22.46
C LEU A 69 7.26 -3.69 -23.75
N SER A 70 6.07 -3.74 -24.36
CA SER A 70 5.82 -4.52 -25.57
C SER A 70 6.60 -3.97 -26.77
N GLU A 71 6.98 -4.87 -27.67
CA GLU A 71 7.72 -4.54 -28.88
C GLU A 71 6.95 -3.53 -29.74
N GLY A 72 7.68 -2.56 -30.31
CA GLY A 72 7.11 -1.52 -31.17
C GLY A 72 6.47 -0.34 -30.43
N LEU A 73 6.25 -0.39 -29.11
CA LEU A 73 5.56 0.68 -28.37
C LEU A 73 6.48 1.76 -27.77
N ALA A 74 7.79 1.67 -27.98
CA ALA A 74 8.77 2.55 -27.31
C ALA A 74 8.49 4.05 -27.51
N HIS A 75 8.02 4.44 -28.69
CA HIS A 75 7.70 5.83 -29.04
C HIS A 75 6.45 6.38 -28.33
N PHE A 76 5.58 5.51 -27.82
CA PHE A 76 4.43 5.90 -26.99
C PHE A 76 4.75 5.91 -25.50
N ARG A 77 5.94 5.46 -25.08
CA ARG A 77 6.26 5.39 -23.66
C ARG A 77 6.56 6.77 -23.08
N THR A 78 6.08 6.99 -21.87
CA THR A 78 6.40 8.16 -21.06
C THR A 78 7.27 7.76 -19.87
N PRO A 79 8.06 8.68 -19.30
CA PRO A 79 8.65 8.49 -17.98
C PRO A 79 7.56 8.36 -16.91
N VAL A 80 7.79 7.54 -15.88
CA VAL A 80 6.84 7.35 -14.76
C VAL A 80 6.48 8.67 -14.07
N GLY A 81 7.45 9.60 -14.00
CA GLY A 81 7.22 10.95 -13.47
C GLY A 81 6.08 11.71 -14.16
N LYS A 82 5.82 11.45 -15.44
CA LYS A 82 4.70 12.06 -16.18
C LYS A 82 3.35 11.57 -15.64
N GLY A 83 3.24 10.28 -15.30
CA GLY A 83 2.04 9.73 -14.67
C GLY A 83 1.82 10.33 -13.27
N ILE A 84 2.88 10.45 -12.48
CA ILE A 84 2.83 11.09 -11.15
C ILE A 84 2.39 12.56 -11.25
N GLU A 85 2.95 13.32 -12.19
CA GLU A 85 2.56 14.72 -12.48
C GLU A 85 1.06 14.84 -12.81
N ILE A 86 0.56 13.93 -13.64
CA ILE A 86 -0.87 13.89 -14.00
C ILE A 86 -1.72 13.59 -12.76
N ILE A 87 -1.37 12.60 -11.95
CA ILE A 87 -2.13 12.24 -10.75
C ILE A 87 -2.13 13.38 -9.72
N GLU A 88 -0.97 14.02 -9.48
CA GLU A 88 -0.89 15.20 -8.62
C GLU A 88 -1.83 16.31 -9.10
N SER A 89 -1.91 16.55 -10.41
CA SER A 89 -2.79 17.56 -11.01
C SER A 89 -4.29 17.21 -10.97
N LEU A 90 -4.64 15.98 -10.56
CA LEU A 90 -6.03 15.52 -10.45
C LEU A 90 -6.48 15.42 -8.99
N ILE A 91 -5.66 14.85 -8.10
CA ILE A 91 -6.00 14.72 -6.68
C ILE A 91 -6.22 16.10 -6.07
N GLY A 92 -7.37 16.31 -5.42
CA GLY A 92 -7.76 17.59 -4.83
C GLY A 92 -8.21 18.67 -5.83
N HIS A 93 -7.76 18.61 -7.08
CA HIS A 93 -8.15 19.55 -8.15
C HIS A 93 -9.41 19.14 -8.93
N THR A 94 -9.96 17.96 -8.65
CA THR A 94 -11.24 17.44 -9.15
C THR A 94 -11.89 16.53 -8.11
N SER A 95 -13.15 16.13 -8.34
CA SER A 95 -13.82 15.08 -7.56
C SER A 95 -12.99 13.81 -7.50
N GLY A 96 -12.91 13.19 -6.31
CA GLY A 96 -12.21 11.92 -6.10
C GLY A 96 -12.74 10.77 -6.98
N LEU A 97 -14.00 10.84 -7.43
CA LEU A 97 -14.56 9.88 -8.39
C LEU A 97 -13.90 9.96 -9.77
N ALA A 98 -13.28 11.08 -10.10
CA ALA A 98 -12.61 11.33 -11.38
C ALA A 98 -11.10 11.02 -11.33
N VAL A 99 -10.57 10.55 -10.21
CA VAL A 99 -9.15 10.22 -10.06
C VAL A 99 -8.94 8.73 -10.29
N PRO A 100 -8.31 8.31 -11.40
CA PRO A 100 -7.97 6.90 -11.60
C PRO A 100 -6.77 6.52 -10.72
N THR A 101 -6.58 5.22 -10.50
CA THR A 101 -5.31 4.73 -9.94
C THR A 101 -4.28 4.66 -11.07
N TYR A 102 -3.16 5.36 -10.94
CA TYR A 102 -2.03 5.18 -11.86
C TYR A 102 -1.25 3.93 -11.48
N VAL A 103 -1.04 3.04 -12.44
CA VAL A 103 -0.44 1.72 -12.20
C VAL A 103 0.64 1.42 -13.23
N ILE A 104 1.65 0.69 -12.79
CA ILE A 104 2.65 0.04 -13.66
C ILE A 104 2.39 -1.46 -13.58
N ASP A 105 2.18 -2.12 -14.73
CA ASP A 105 2.18 -3.59 -14.74
C ASP A 105 3.62 -4.08 -14.63
N ALA A 106 3.92 -4.76 -13.52
CA ALA A 106 5.27 -5.18 -13.20
C ALA A 106 5.74 -6.23 -14.22
N PRO A 107 6.88 -6.00 -14.92
CA PRO A 107 7.44 -6.98 -15.84
C PRO A 107 7.62 -8.33 -15.16
N GLY A 108 7.33 -9.42 -15.87
CA GLY A 108 7.39 -10.77 -15.33
C GLY A 108 6.16 -11.20 -14.52
N GLY A 109 5.04 -10.48 -14.61
CA GLY A 109 3.76 -10.91 -14.04
C GLY A 109 3.62 -10.59 -12.54
N GLY A 110 4.33 -9.57 -12.04
CA GLY A 110 4.21 -9.12 -10.64
C GLY A 110 2.89 -8.40 -10.34
N GLY A 111 2.05 -8.18 -11.36
CA GLY A 111 0.75 -7.53 -11.24
C GLY A 111 0.85 -6.00 -11.28
N LYS A 112 -0.30 -5.37 -11.03
CA LYS A 112 -0.49 -3.92 -11.17
C LYS A 112 -0.02 -3.22 -9.90
N ILE A 113 1.10 -2.52 -9.98
CA ILE A 113 1.67 -1.77 -8.85
C ILE A 113 1.18 -0.33 -8.91
N PRO A 114 0.40 0.15 -7.93
CA PRO A 114 -0.05 1.54 -7.89
C PRO A 114 1.13 2.48 -7.62
N VAL A 115 1.13 3.61 -8.32
CA VAL A 115 2.11 4.67 -8.16
C VAL A 115 1.36 5.99 -7.97
N MET A 116 1.75 6.75 -6.96
CA MET A 116 1.10 8.02 -6.62
C MET A 116 2.12 9.01 -6.04
N PRO A 117 1.78 10.30 -5.94
CA PRO A 117 2.61 11.25 -5.23
C PRO A 117 2.71 10.95 -3.73
N ASN A 118 3.80 11.42 -3.11
CA ASN A 118 4.00 11.27 -1.67
C ASN A 118 3.28 12.40 -0.92
N TYR A 119 2.29 12.04 -0.10
CA TYR A 119 1.56 12.99 0.76
C TYR A 119 1.99 12.91 2.23
N LEU A 120 2.48 11.75 2.70
CA LEU A 120 3.15 11.62 3.98
C LEU A 120 4.56 12.19 3.87
N ILE A 121 4.89 13.18 4.70
CA ILE A 121 6.21 13.83 4.73
C ILE A 121 7.07 13.26 5.85
N SER A 122 6.50 13.11 7.04
CA SER A 122 7.23 12.67 8.23
C SER A 122 6.28 12.05 9.26
N TRP A 123 6.83 11.36 10.25
CA TRP A 123 6.07 10.78 11.36
C TRP A 123 6.92 10.74 12.62
N SER A 124 6.26 10.70 13.77
CA SER A 124 6.83 10.53 15.11
C SER A 124 6.03 9.49 15.88
N THR A 125 6.20 9.40 17.19
CA THR A 125 5.51 8.39 18.02
C THR A 125 4.01 8.58 18.16
N ASN A 126 3.49 9.79 17.95
CA ASN A 126 2.06 10.09 18.12
C ASN A 126 1.52 11.13 17.11
N LYS A 127 2.25 11.38 16.04
CA LYS A 127 1.91 12.41 15.05
C LYS A 127 2.46 12.03 13.69
N VAL A 128 1.66 12.27 12.65
CA VAL A 128 2.09 12.21 11.25
C VAL A 128 1.97 13.60 10.61
N VAL A 129 2.97 13.94 9.78
CA VAL A 129 3.02 15.20 9.03
C VAL A 129 2.68 14.90 7.58
N LEU A 130 1.62 15.54 7.08
CA LEU A 130 1.13 15.37 5.71
C LEU A 130 1.15 16.70 4.96
N ARG A 131 1.29 16.64 3.63
CA ARG A 131 0.87 17.74 2.74
C ARG A 131 -0.44 17.41 2.05
N ASN A 132 -1.19 18.45 1.65
CA ASN A 132 -2.27 18.32 0.69
C ASN A 132 -1.82 18.74 -0.74
N TYR A 133 -2.77 18.80 -1.67
CA TYR A 133 -2.57 19.21 -3.06
C TYR A 133 -2.20 20.71 -3.22
N GLU A 134 -2.53 21.55 -2.22
CA GLU A 134 -2.23 22.99 -2.21
C GLU A 134 -0.82 23.28 -1.68
N GLY A 135 -0.14 22.26 -1.13
CA GLY A 135 1.12 22.41 -0.43
C GLY A 135 0.96 22.81 1.04
N VAL A 136 -0.26 22.82 1.58
CA VAL A 136 -0.49 23.00 3.02
C VAL A 136 0.06 21.79 3.76
N ILE A 137 0.95 22.04 4.73
CA ILE A 137 1.52 21.02 5.60
C ILE A 137 0.75 21.01 6.92
N THR A 138 0.21 19.86 7.29
CA THR A 138 -0.57 19.68 8.51
C THR A 138 -0.09 18.49 9.33
N THR A 139 -0.42 18.49 10.61
CA THR A 139 -0.12 17.39 11.52
C THR A 139 -1.41 16.73 11.98
N TYR A 140 -1.47 15.41 11.87
CA TYR A 140 -2.52 14.60 12.45
C TYR A 140 -2.01 13.99 13.76
N LYS A 141 -2.71 14.26 14.88
CA LYS A 141 -2.40 13.66 16.19
C LYS A 141 -3.00 12.25 16.22
N GLU A 142 -2.15 11.26 16.42
CA GLU A 142 -2.55 9.87 16.63
C GLU A 142 -3.08 9.68 18.06
N PRO A 143 -3.91 8.65 18.31
CA PRO A 143 -4.43 8.38 19.65
C PRO A 143 -3.30 8.21 20.67
N ASP A 144 -3.47 8.78 21.87
CA ASP A 144 -2.48 8.70 22.96
C ASP A 144 -2.33 7.26 23.48
N SER A 145 -3.36 6.43 23.32
CA SER A 145 -3.35 4.99 23.62
C SER A 145 -4.22 4.24 22.61
N TYR A 146 -3.72 3.12 22.10
CA TYR A 146 -4.48 2.17 21.30
C TYR A 146 -4.26 0.77 21.88
N GLU A 147 -5.29 0.20 22.51
CA GLU A 147 -5.29 -1.19 22.95
C GLU A 147 -5.92 -2.05 21.85
N PRO A 148 -5.13 -2.81 21.07
CA PRO A 148 -5.70 -3.71 20.08
C PRO A 148 -6.48 -4.83 20.79
N HIS A 149 -7.58 -5.26 20.19
CA HIS A 149 -8.23 -6.51 20.59
C HIS A 149 -7.32 -7.68 20.19
N PHE A 150 -6.55 -8.20 21.14
CA PHE A 150 -5.60 -9.27 20.89
C PHE A 150 -6.29 -10.61 20.61
N CYS A 151 -5.98 -11.20 19.47
CA CYS A 151 -6.30 -12.59 19.15
C CYS A 151 -5.30 -13.50 19.87
N ASP A 152 -5.81 -14.41 20.69
CA ASP A 152 -5.01 -15.46 21.36
C ASP A 152 -4.52 -16.55 20.39
N ARG A 153 -4.91 -16.44 19.11
CA ARG A 153 -4.61 -17.37 18.01
C ARG A 153 -5.20 -18.77 18.21
N ASP A 154 -6.12 -18.92 19.16
CA ASP A 154 -6.95 -20.11 19.32
C ASP A 154 -8.26 -19.90 18.57
N CYS A 155 -8.20 -20.04 17.23
CA CYS A 155 -9.37 -19.85 16.38
C CYS A 155 -10.55 -20.79 16.74
N GLY A 156 -10.30 -21.92 17.42
CA GLY A 156 -11.33 -22.87 17.86
C GLY A 156 -12.14 -22.39 19.08
N ALA A 157 -11.53 -21.57 19.96
CA ALA A 157 -12.18 -20.97 21.12
C ALA A 157 -12.40 -19.44 20.99
N CYS A 158 -12.02 -18.87 19.84
CA CYS A 158 -12.01 -17.44 19.58
C CYS A 158 -13.41 -16.82 19.76
N ARG A 159 -13.54 -15.95 20.78
CA ARG A 159 -14.74 -15.13 21.00
C ARG A 159 -14.70 -13.80 20.26
N LEU A 160 -13.58 -13.46 19.61
CA LEU A 160 -13.44 -12.31 18.72
C LEU A 160 -14.10 -12.59 17.37
N ARG A 161 -15.30 -13.19 17.38
CA ARG A 161 -16.03 -13.61 16.18
C ARG A 161 -16.23 -12.39 15.29
N LEU A 162 -15.31 -12.19 14.36
CA LEU A 162 -15.47 -11.29 13.23
C LEU A 162 -16.73 -11.82 12.56
N LYS A 163 -17.79 -11.02 12.52
CA LYS A 163 -19.04 -11.41 11.88
C LYS A 163 -18.83 -11.40 10.36
N THR A 164 -18.03 -12.34 9.88
CA THR A 164 -17.52 -12.46 8.52
C THR A 164 -17.84 -13.83 7.93
N ASP A 165 -18.80 -14.55 8.53
CA ASP A 165 -19.22 -15.92 8.19
C ASP A 165 -19.52 -16.12 6.67
N ASP A 166 -19.72 -15.03 5.92
CA ASP A 166 -20.00 -15.02 4.47
C ASP A 166 -18.77 -14.85 3.56
N ALA A 167 -17.56 -14.62 4.10
CA ALA A 167 -16.35 -14.34 3.31
C ALA A 167 -15.30 -15.46 3.46
N PRO A 168 -14.81 -16.08 2.37
CA PRO A 168 -13.70 -17.00 2.46
C PRO A 168 -12.45 -16.26 2.99
N GLU A 169 -11.88 -16.77 4.08
CA GLU A 169 -10.58 -16.28 4.56
C GLU A 169 -9.49 -16.75 3.58
N HIS A 170 -8.62 -15.82 3.18
CA HIS A 170 -7.45 -16.10 2.36
C HIS A 170 -6.18 -15.96 3.20
N ASP A 171 -5.25 -16.89 3.05
CA ASP A 171 -3.93 -16.82 3.68
C ASP A 171 -3.16 -15.57 3.21
N ALA A 172 -2.53 -14.87 4.16
CA ALA A 172 -1.69 -13.72 3.85
C ALA A 172 -0.42 -14.14 3.08
N VAL A 173 -0.08 -13.38 2.03
CA VAL A 173 1.09 -13.63 1.18
C VAL A 173 2.03 -12.42 1.12
N GLY A 174 3.30 -12.65 0.76
CA GLY A 174 4.28 -11.58 0.52
C GLY A 174 4.51 -10.70 1.75
N VAL A 175 4.51 -9.37 1.56
CA VAL A 175 4.75 -8.40 2.65
C VAL A 175 3.65 -8.46 3.70
N ALA A 176 2.40 -8.76 3.33
CA ALA A 176 1.31 -8.94 4.30
C ALA A 176 1.66 -10.04 5.32
N ARG A 177 2.29 -11.12 4.86
CA ARG A 177 2.75 -12.22 5.74
C ARG A 177 3.80 -11.77 6.77
N LEU A 178 4.59 -10.74 6.48
CA LEU A 178 5.54 -10.16 7.44
C LEU A 178 4.88 -9.23 8.47
N MET A 179 3.66 -8.76 8.19
CA MET A 179 2.91 -7.85 9.06
C MET A 179 1.87 -8.59 9.92
N CYS A 180 1.43 -9.78 9.49
CA CYS A 180 0.44 -10.57 10.20
C CYS A 180 1.05 -11.24 11.44
N ASP A 181 0.42 -11.04 12.60
CA ASP A 181 0.93 -11.57 13.87
C ASP A 181 0.97 -13.11 13.90
N TRP A 182 0.00 -13.79 13.28
CA TRP A 182 -0.13 -15.25 13.34
C TRP A 182 0.92 -16.02 12.52
N ASP A 183 1.59 -15.38 11.55
CA ASP A 183 2.64 -16.02 10.76
C ASP A 183 4.01 -15.89 11.46
N ARG A 184 4.89 -16.88 11.26
CA ARG A 184 6.24 -16.89 11.85
C ARG A 184 7.28 -16.24 10.94
N GLN A 185 6.93 -15.89 9.71
CA GLN A 185 7.87 -15.33 8.76
C GLN A 185 8.22 -13.89 9.11
N ILE A 186 9.49 -13.67 9.45
CA ILE A 186 10.03 -12.34 9.77
C ILE A 186 10.85 -11.72 8.62
N THR A 187 11.12 -12.46 7.54
CA THR A 187 11.95 -11.96 6.42
C THR A 187 11.58 -12.64 5.09
N LEU A 188 11.51 -11.85 4.02
CA LEU A 188 11.50 -12.33 2.63
C LEU A 188 12.89 -12.23 2.03
N VAL A 189 13.42 -13.33 1.52
CA VAL A 189 14.75 -13.37 0.90
C VAL A 189 14.62 -13.85 -0.55
N PRO A 190 15.19 -13.12 -1.53
CA PRO A 190 15.28 -13.60 -2.90
C PRO A 190 15.99 -14.96 -2.98
N ARG A 191 15.51 -15.82 -3.88
CA ARG A 191 16.19 -17.08 -4.20
C ARG A 191 17.64 -16.79 -4.58
N ASP A 192 18.57 -17.61 -4.08
CA ASP A 192 20.01 -17.52 -4.36
C ASP A 192 20.75 -16.27 -3.81
N ASN A 193 20.23 -15.62 -2.77
CA ASN A 193 20.91 -14.49 -2.13
C ASN A 193 22.41 -14.78 -1.82
N PRO A 194 23.36 -14.07 -2.46
CA PRO A 194 24.79 -14.38 -2.35
C PRO A 194 25.33 -14.34 -0.92
N ARG A 195 24.79 -13.45 -0.07
CA ARG A 195 25.19 -13.34 1.33
C ARG A 195 24.84 -14.59 2.13
N LEU A 196 23.66 -15.18 1.89
CA LEU A 196 23.27 -16.43 2.55
C LEU A 196 24.07 -17.63 2.02
N ARG A 197 24.33 -17.69 0.71
CA ARG A 197 25.20 -18.73 0.12
C ARG A 197 26.60 -18.73 0.74
N ARG A 198 27.17 -17.55 1.00
CA ARG A 198 28.47 -17.42 1.70
C ARG A 198 28.41 -17.88 3.15
N ARG A 199 27.29 -17.66 3.85
CA ARG A 199 27.11 -18.11 5.25
C ARG A 199 26.97 -19.64 5.32
N MET A 200 26.18 -20.23 4.43
CA MET A 200 26.00 -21.69 4.35
C MET A 200 27.34 -22.41 4.06
N ARG A 201 28.15 -21.86 3.13
CA ARG A 201 29.49 -22.38 2.84
C ARG A 201 30.48 -22.27 4.00
N LYS A 202 30.29 -21.34 4.94
CA LYS A 202 31.14 -21.19 6.13
C LYS A 202 30.73 -22.14 7.26
N THR A 203 29.46 -22.53 7.34
CA THR A 203 28.98 -23.52 8.31
C THR A 203 29.36 -24.96 7.95
N ASP A 204 29.62 -25.24 6.66
CA ASP A 204 30.12 -26.55 6.20
C ASP A 204 31.65 -26.69 6.29
N ALA A 205 32.37 -25.62 6.66
CA ALA A 205 33.79 -25.67 6.99
C ALA A 205 33.92 -25.96 8.50
N ALA A 206 34.65 -27.03 8.86
CA ALA A 206 34.82 -27.52 10.23
C ALA A 206 35.06 -26.38 11.25
N PRO A 207 34.50 -26.49 12.48
CA PRO A 207 34.61 -25.42 13.45
C PRO A 207 36.08 -25.17 13.81
N PRO A 208 36.53 -23.90 13.90
CA PRO A 208 37.84 -23.61 14.47
C PRO A 208 37.84 -24.00 15.95
N ALA A 209 38.90 -24.70 16.38
CA ALA A 209 39.07 -25.17 17.74
C ALA A 209 38.82 -24.05 18.76
N LEU A 210 37.94 -24.30 19.73
CA LEU A 210 37.73 -23.44 20.89
C LEU A 210 39.07 -23.15 21.56
N LYS A 211 39.52 -21.88 21.57
CA LYS A 211 40.38 -21.40 22.64
C LYS A 211 39.48 -21.00 23.79
N ALA A 212 39.54 -21.77 24.88
CA ALA A 212 38.88 -21.45 26.13
C ALA A 212 39.37 -20.09 26.64
N ALA A 213 38.52 -19.06 26.54
CA ALA A 213 38.69 -17.83 27.29
C ALA A 213 38.08 -18.06 28.69
N LYS A 214 38.96 -18.19 29.67
CA LYS A 214 38.63 -18.26 31.10
C LYS A 214 38.05 -16.89 31.49
N VAL A 215 36.73 -16.81 31.68
CA VAL A 215 36.08 -15.67 32.35
C VAL A 215 35.85 -16.11 33.78
N GLU A 216 36.72 -15.66 34.67
CA GLU A 216 36.48 -15.69 36.12
C GLU A 216 35.20 -14.90 36.40
N ARG A 217 34.24 -15.57 37.04
CA ARG A 217 33.04 -14.94 37.57
C ARG A 217 33.38 -14.47 38.98
N ASP A 218 33.66 -13.19 39.12
CA ASP A 218 33.56 -12.54 40.43
C ASP A 218 32.08 -12.49 40.83
N ALA A 219 31.77 -13.21 41.90
CA ALA A 219 30.48 -13.18 42.56
C ALA A 219 30.33 -11.86 43.31
N ALA A 220 29.35 -11.04 42.92
CA ALA A 220 28.83 -9.97 43.78
C ALA A 220 27.60 -10.52 44.54
N PRO A 221 27.45 -10.22 45.86
CA PRO A 221 26.44 -10.83 46.69
C PRO A 221 25.05 -10.24 46.44
N ALA A 222 24.04 -11.08 46.68
CA ALA A 222 22.63 -10.69 46.67
C ALA A 222 22.30 -9.84 47.90
N GLU A 223 21.59 -8.71 47.72
CA GLU A 223 20.90 -8.01 48.81
C GLU A 223 19.45 -7.66 48.44
N ALA A 224 18.57 -8.35 49.19
CA ALA A 224 17.24 -8.06 49.77
C ALA A 224 16.15 -7.19 49.07
N PRO A 225 14.85 -7.57 49.25
CA PRO A 225 13.70 -6.89 48.68
C PRO A 225 13.33 -5.59 49.42
N VAL A 226 12.89 -4.58 48.65
CA VAL A 226 12.38 -3.29 49.13
C VAL A 226 10.97 -3.47 49.72
N PRO A 227 10.66 -2.98 50.92
CA PRO A 227 9.32 -3.07 51.51
C PRO A 227 8.33 -2.08 50.86
N PRO A 228 7.02 -2.38 50.86
CA PRO A 228 6.00 -1.51 50.25
C PRO A 228 5.72 -0.26 51.09
N ALA A 229 5.44 0.86 50.40
CA ALA A 229 5.08 2.14 50.99
C ALA A 229 3.76 2.05 51.80
N PRO A 230 3.63 2.77 52.92
CA PRO A 230 2.44 2.69 53.77
C PRO A 230 1.22 3.37 53.11
N ALA A 231 0.08 2.70 53.23
CA ALA A 231 -1.24 3.18 52.87
C ALA A 231 -1.60 4.45 53.66
N GLY A 232 -2.12 5.45 52.96
CA GLY A 232 -2.69 6.65 53.56
C GLY A 232 -3.81 6.30 54.54
N LYS A 233 -3.67 6.74 55.78
CA LYS A 233 -4.79 6.80 56.72
C LYS A 233 -5.72 7.91 56.27
N GLY A 234 -7.00 7.57 56.12
CA GLY A 234 -8.05 8.55 56.16
C GLY A 234 -8.15 9.15 57.56
N GLU A 235 -8.37 10.46 57.61
CA GLU A 235 -9.04 11.12 58.73
C GLU A 235 -10.19 11.92 58.13
N THR A 236 -11.39 11.52 58.55
CA THR A 236 -12.61 12.31 58.56
C THR A 236 -12.48 13.45 59.56
N GLN A 237 -12.73 14.69 59.12
CA GLN A 237 -13.69 15.63 59.72
C GLN A 237 -14.00 16.74 58.73
#